data_AF-A0A6N7JQF1-F1
#
_entry.id   AF-A0A6N7JQF1-F1
#
_cell.length_a   1.000
_cell.length_b   1.000
_cell.length_c   1.000
_cell.angle_alpha   90.00
_cell.angle_beta   90.00
_cell.angle_gamma   90.00
#
_symmetry.space_group_name_H-M   'P 1'
#
loop_
_entity.id
_entity.type
_entity.pdbx_description
1 polymer ?
#
loop_
_entity_poly.entity_id
_entity_poly.type
_entity_poly.pdbx_seq_one_letter_code
_entity_poly.pdbx_strand_id
1 'polypeptide(L)' 'MERLKDYIIEIEEEPLGLAMAEEHGVVFHAVHPAVQQMHGQTFADALEARRVALNVFRAAA' A
#
# COMPACT_ATOMS: atom_id res chain seq x y z
N MET A 1 -1.36 17.99 -14.92
CA MET A 1 -1.08 16.68 -14.30
C MET A 1 -1.74 16.69 -12.94
N GLU A 2 -2.76 15.88 -12.72
CA GLU A 2 -3.27 15.64 -11.36
C GLU A 2 -2.13 15.01 -10.55
N ARG A 3 -1.80 15.63 -9.41
CA ARG A 3 -0.84 15.02 -8.48
C ARG A 3 -1.47 13.73 -7.98
N LEU A 4 -0.77 12.60 -8.17
CA LEU A 4 -1.02 11.40 -7.39
C LEU A 4 -1.01 11.82 -5.92
N LYS A 5 -2.08 11.50 -5.18
CA LYS A 5 -2.17 11.85 -3.75
C LYS A 5 -1.66 10.68 -2.93
N ASP A 6 -1.19 10.97 -1.72
CA ASP A 6 -0.87 9.94 -0.75
C ASP A 6 -2.17 9.37 -0.17
N TYR A 7 -2.21 8.05 0.06
CA TYR A 7 -3.39 7.34 0.55
C TYR A 7 -3.02 6.34 1.65
N ILE A 8 -3.76 6.36 2.75
CA ILE A 8 -3.65 5.31 3.78
C ILE A 8 -4.48 4.10 3.31
N ILE A 9 -3.90 2.91 3.39
CA ILE A 9 -4.56 1.65 3.09
C ILE A 9 -4.93 0.98 4.42
N GLU A 10 -6.22 0.78 4.63
CA GLU A 10 -6.79 0.26 5.89
C GLU A 10 -7.60 -1.03 5.64
N ILE A 11 -7.68 -1.89 6.66
CA ILE A 11 -8.59 -3.03 6.76
C ILE A 11 -9.25 -3.02 8.14
N GLU A 12 -10.59 -3.13 8.21
CA GLU A 12 -11.32 -3.14 9.50
C GLU A 12 -10.91 -2.01 10.46
N GLU A 13 -10.64 -0.81 9.92
CA GLU A 13 -10.15 0.37 10.65
C GLU A 13 -8.69 0.27 11.15
N GLU A 14 -7.96 -0.80 10.83
CA GLU A 14 -6.52 -0.96 11.08
C GLU A 14 -5.68 -0.55 9.86
N PRO A 15 -4.66 0.30 10.03
CA PRO A 15 -3.78 0.71 8.93
C PRO A 15 -2.82 -0.41 8.52
N LEU A 16 -2.90 -0.84 7.27
CA LEU A 16 -1.94 -1.78 6.67
C LEU A 16 -0.66 -1.08 6.23
N GLY A 17 -0.80 0.10 5.62
CA GLY A 17 0.33 0.87 5.14
C GLY A 17 -0.08 2.16 4.40
N LEU A 18 0.92 2.96 4.06
CA LEU A 18 0.76 4.22 3.33
C LEU A 18 1.20 4.02 1.88
N ALA A 19 0.34 4.35 0.92
CA ALA A 19 0.66 4.49 -0.49
C ALA A 19 1.09 5.94 -0.75
N MET A 20 2.38 6.16 -0.99
CA MET A 20 2.95 7.47 -1.29
C MET A 20 3.13 7.66 -2.78
N ALA A 21 2.66 8.80 -3.29
CA ALA A 21 2.79 9.17 -4.69
C ALA A 21 4.22 9.58 -5.04
N GLU A 22 4.79 8.97 -6.08
CA GLU A 22 6.12 9.25 -6.60
C GLU A 22 6.09 9.56 -8.11
N GLU A 23 7.20 10.04 -8.68
CA GLU A 23 7.28 10.43 -10.10
C GLU A 23 6.82 9.33 -11.09
N HIS A 24 6.95 8.05 -10.71
CA HIS A 24 6.70 6.90 -11.58
C HIS A 24 5.60 5.96 -11.08
N GLY A 25 4.81 6.35 -10.08
CA GLY A 25 3.75 5.51 -9.52
C GLY A 25 3.53 5.74 -8.04
N VAL A 26 3.38 4.66 -7.28
CA VAL A 26 3.11 4.71 -5.84
C VAL A 26 4.04 3.76 -5.09
N VAL A 27 4.71 4.24 -4.05
CA VAL A 27 5.52 3.42 -3.14
C VAL A 27 4.70 3.05 -1.91
N PHE A 28 4.70 1.77 -1.55
CA PHE A 28 4.01 1.27 -0.38
C PHE A 28 4.92 1.24 0.85
N HIS A 29 4.55 1.98 1.90
CA HIS A 29 5.19 1.95 3.20
C HIS A 29 4.35 1.13 4.17
N ALA A 30 4.80 -0.10 4.43
CA ALA A 30 4.15 -1.00 5.38
C ALA A 30 4.12 -0.40 6.80
N VAL A 31 2.97 -0.51 7.45
CA VAL A 31 2.75 -0.18 8.87
C VAL A 31 2.43 -1.44 9.66
N HIS A 32 1.67 -2.38 9.07
CA HIS A 32 1.28 -3.63 9.71
C HIS A 32 2.31 -4.76 9.46
N PRO A 33 2.70 -5.55 10.49
CA PRO A 33 3.71 -6.62 10.35
C PRO A 33 3.39 -7.66 9.26
N ALA A 34 2.12 -8.00 9.09
CA ALA A 34 1.66 -8.98 8.09
C ALA A 34 1.96 -8.55 6.63
N VAL A 35 2.18 -7.26 6.37
CA VAL A 35 2.53 -6.73 5.05
C VAL A 35 3.94 -6.17 5.00
N GLN A 36 4.80 -6.45 6.00
CA GLN A 36 6.16 -5.92 6.07
C GLN A 36 7.00 -6.28 4.85
N GLN A 37 6.77 -7.46 4.24
CA GLN A 37 7.43 -7.88 3.01
C GLN A 37 7.15 -6.99 1.79
N MET A 38 6.11 -6.16 1.85
CA MET A 38 5.74 -5.20 0.82
C MET A 38 6.39 -3.82 0.98
N HIS A 39 7.08 -3.58 2.09
CA HIS A 39 7.65 -2.26 2.36
C HIS A 39 8.64 -1.84 1.25
N GLY A 40 8.44 -0.63 0.71
CA GLY A 40 9.25 -0.05 -0.36
C GLY A 40 8.91 -0.56 -1.76
N GLN A 41 7.93 -1.45 -1.93
CA GLN A 41 7.51 -1.89 -3.26
C GLN A 41 6.78 -0.77 -4.01
N THR A 42 7.05 -0.66 -5.30
CA THR A 42 6.41 0.31 -6.20
C THR A 42 5.28 -0.35 -6.98
N PHE A 43 4.16 0.34 -7.09
CA PHE A 43 2.96 -0.05 -7.82
C PHE A 43 2.61 1.01 -8.86
N ALA A 44 1.85 0.62 -9.88
CA ALA A 44 1.42 1.56 -10.92
C ALA A 44 0.49 2.64 -10.34
N ASP A 45 -0.35 2.25 -9.38
CA ASP A 45 -1.27 3.14 -8.67
C ASP A 45 -1.61 2.62 -7.26
N ALA A 46 -2.35 3.44 -6.51
CA ALA A 46 -2.78 3.11 -5.15
C ALA A 46 -3.81 1.96 -5.10
N LEU A 47 -4.57 1.73 -6.18
CA LEU A 47 -5.55 0.66 -6.25
C LEU A 47 -4.85 -0.71 -6.34
N GLU A 48 -3.79 -0.79 -7.14
CA GLU A 48 -2.93 -1.96 -7.24
C GLU A 48 -2.23 -2.23 -5.91
N ALA A 49 -1.60 -1.20 -5.30
CA ALA A 49 -0.97 -1.30 -3.99
C ALA A 49 -1.96 -1.86 -2.94
N ARG A 50 -3.18 -1.33 -2.91
CA ARG A 50 -4.25 -1.79 -2.00
C ARG A 50 -4.62 -3.25 -2.25
N ARG A 51 -4.82 -3.65 -3.50
CA ARG A 51 -5.20 -5.03 -3.85
C ARG A 51 -4.14 -6.02 -3.38
N VAL A 52 -2.86 -5.73 -3.62
CA VAL A 52 -1.76 -6.60 -3.21
C VAL A 52 -1.62 -6.63 -1.69
N ALA A 53 -1.73 -5.48 -1.02
CA ALA A 53 -1.66 -5.39 0.44
C ALA A 53 -2.73 -6.25 1.12
N LEU A 54 -3.97 -6.19 0.63
CA LEU A 54 -5.06 -7.01 1.15
C LEU A 54 -4.83 -8.51 0.91
N ASN A 55 -4.30 -8.90 -0.24
CA ASN A 55 -4.01 -10.31 -0.52
C ASN A 55 -2.88 -10.85 0.36
N VAL A 56 -1.82 -10.07 0.55
CA VAL A 56 -0.70 -10.44 1.42
C VAL A 56 -1.16 -10.54 2.87
N PHE A 57 -1.92 -9.58 3.37
CA PHE A 57 -2.46 -9.61 4.72
C PHE A 57 -3.28 -10.89 4.97
N ARG A 58 -4.19 -11.23 4.04
CA ARG A 58 -5.02 -12.44 4.13
C ARG A 58 -4.24 -13.75 4.07
N ALA A 59 -3.06 -13.75 3.45
CA ALA A 59 -2.21 -14.94 3.38
C ALA A 59 -1.34 -15.12 4.65
N ALA A 60 -1.20 -14.07 5.45
CA ALA A 60 -0.41 -14.06 6.68
C ALA A 60 -1.27 -14.22 7.96
N ALA A 61 -2.60 -14.13 7.84
CA ALA A 61 -3.59 -14.40 8.88
C ALA A 61 -3.99 -15.87 8.88
#